data_AF-A0A8K0R1P0-F1
#
_entry.id   AF-A0A8K0R1P0-F1
#
_cell.length_a   1.000
_cell.length_b   1.000
_cell.length_c   1.000
_cell.angle_alpha   90.00
_cell.angle_beta   90.00
_cell.angle_gamma   90.00
#
_symmetry.space_group_name_H-M   'P 1'
#
loop_
_entity.id
_entity.type
_entity.pdbx_description
1 polymer ?
#
loop_
_entity_poly.entity_id
_entity_poly.type
_entity_poly.pdbx_seq_one_letter_code
_entity_poly.pdbx_strand_id
1 'polypeptide(L)'
;MRYFDLPVELRFQIYDLLAKTIPHSAPFSEYRGFYYTCRQIKCEIDQECGPVLRKHITLLQNNWKATTRYANFGALPATLPYWSLQHLYLTLDPHAYFRRKQRNDDGFLPIFNLHLESVSIALFVDSKSNASWEDDGNWIFYWVIYQLERRNAELQARRIMVYLPKASKKMAMFWVKLGKRALCF
;
A
#
# COMPACT_ATOMS: atom_id res chain seq x y z
N MET A 1 -20.30 -7.17 -34.48
CA MET A 1 -19.39 -6.08 -34.04
C MET A 1 -18.40 -6.67 -33.05
N ARG A 2 -17.09 -6.48 -33.24
CA ARG A 2 -16.11 -6.94 -32.26
C ARG A 2 -15.94 -5.85 -31.20
N TYR A 3 -15.66 -6.25 -29.97
CA TYR A 3 -15.48 -5.34 -28.83
C TYR A 3 -14.44 -4.23 -29.11
N PHE A 4 -13.34 -4.58 -29.77
CA PHE A 4 -12.26 -3.64 -30.08
C PHE A 4 -12.58 -2.66 -31.23
N ASP A 5 -13.71 -2.85 -31.92
CA ASP A 5 -14.20 -1.91 -32.94
C ASP A 5 -14.94 -0.72 -32.30
N LEU A 6 -15.25 -0.79 -30.99
CA LEU A 6 -15.91 0.29 -30.27
C LEU A 6 -14.96 1.49 -30.06
N PRO A 7 -15.48 2.73 -30.06
CA PRO A 7 -14.76 3.90 -29.55
C PRO A 7 -14.25 3.69 -28.13
N VAL A 8 -13.13 4.33 -27.80
CA VAL A 8 -12.44 4.18 -26.51
C VAL A 8 -13.34 4.59 -25.34
N GLU A 9 -14.18 5.60 -25.53
CA GLU A 9 -15.12 6.12 -24.54
C GLU A 9 -16.15 5.06 -24.11
N LEU A 10 -16.67 4.29 -25.08
CA LEU A 10 -17.61 3.19 -24.79
C LEU A 10 -16.89 2.02 -24.12
N ARG A 11 -15.64 1.73 -24.50
CA ARG A 11 -14.83 0.73 -23.80
C ARG A 11 -14.60 1.10 -22.33
N PHE A 12 -14.33 2.36 -22.03
CA PHE A 12 -14.18 2.84 -20.65
C PHE A 12 -15.47 2.76 -19.84
N GLN A 13 -16.63 3.01 -20.43
CA GLN A 13 -17.91 2.77 -19.75
C GLN A 13 -18.08 1.29 -19.39
N ILE A 14 -17.65 0.39 -20.28
CA ILE A 14 -17.65 -1.05 -19.99
C ILE A 14 -16.64 -1.38 -18.89
N TYR A 15 -15.44 -0.79 -18.90
CA TYR A 15 -14.47 -0.96 -17.82
C TYR A 15 -15.00 -0.48 -16.47
N ASP A 16 -15.71 0.66 -16.42
CA ASP A 16 -16.33 1.18 -15.21
C ASP A 16 -17.42 0.24 -14.67
N LEU A 17 -18.26 -0.31 -15.56
CA LEU A 17 -19.26 -1.31 -15.18
C LEU A 17 -18.60 -2.59 -14.65
N LEU A 18 -17.53 -3.06 -15.28
CA LEU A 18 -16.76 -4.21 -14.80
C LEU A 18 -16.09 -3.91 -13.46
N ALA A 19 -15.52 -2.72 -13.27
CA ALA A 19 -14.89 -2.31 -12.03
C ALA A 19 -15.86 -2.34 -10.85
N LYS A 20 -17.13 -1.98 -11.06
CA LYS A 20 -18.20 -2.07 -10.03
C LYS A 20 -18.52 -3.50 -9.60
N THR A 21 -18.15 -4.50 -10.40
CA THR A 21 -18.33 -5.92 -10.04
C THR A 21 -17.15 -6.49 -9.25
N ILE A 22 -16.02 -5.78 -9.21
CA ILE A 22 -14.85 -6.19 -8.43
C ILE A 22 -15.15 -5.91 -6.95
N PRO A 23 -15.09 -6.92 -6.05
CA PRO A 23 -15.27 -6.70 -4.63
C PRO A 23 -14.30 -5.63 -4.12
N HIS A 24 -14.75 -4.79 -3.18
CA HIS A 24 -13.86 -3.80 -2.57
C HIS A 24 -12.63 -4.47 -1.93
N SER A 25 -12.79 -5.66 -1.35
CA SER A 25 -11.69 -6.46 -0.81
C SER A 25 -10.71 -7.03 -1.84
N ALA A 26 -11.02 -7.04 -3.13
CA ALA A 26 -10.23 -7.76 -4.13
C ALA A 26 -8.96 -6.96 -4.51
N PRO A 27 -7.74 -7.47 -4.25
CA PRO A 27 -6.52 -6.75 -4.62
C PRO A 27 -6.29 -6.75 -6.14
N PHE A 28 -5.38 -5.87 -6.61
CA PHE A 28 -5.01 -5.77 -8.04
C PHE A 28 -4.70 -7.12 -8.70
N SER A 29 -4.07 -8.05 -7.97
CA SER A 29 -3.74 -9.38 -8.47
C SER A 29 -4.91 -10.11 -9.11
N GLU A 30 -6.12 -9.94 -8.58
CA GLU A 30 -7.29 -10.73 -8.99
C GLU A 30 -7.79 -10.33 -10.38
N TYR A 31 -7.71 -9.04 -10.71
CA TYR A 31 -8.09 -8.52 -12.02
C TYR A 31 -6.89 -8.12 -12.88
N ARG A 32 -5.67 -8.41 -12.43
CA ARG A 32 -4.42 -8.24 -13.21
C ARG A 32 -4.48 -8.97 -14.54
N GLY A 33 -5.15 -10.12 -14.60
CA GLY A 33 -5.38 -10.87 -15.83
C GLY A 33 -6.05 -10.01 -16.90
N PHE A 34 -7.08 -9.25 -16.54
CA PHE A 34 -7.79 -8.33 -17.43
C PHE A 34 -6.84 -7.29 -18.05
N TYR A 35 -5.98 -6.68 -17.24
CA TYR A 35 -4.99 -5.70 -17.69
C TYR A 35 -4.02 -6.27 -18.74
N TYR A 36 -3.70 -7.57 -18.69
CA TYR A 36 -2.83 -8.23 -19.67
C TYR A 36 -3.57 -8.98 -20.79
N THR A 37 -4.91 -8.95 -20.83
CA THR A 37 -5.66 -9.70 -21.86
C THR A 37 -5.30 -9.25 -23.26
N CYS A 38 -5.11 -7.95 -23.49
CA CYS A 38 -4.60 -7.45 -24.76
C CYS A 38 -3.81 -6.14 -24.61
N ARG A 39 -2.97 -5.86 -25.63
CA ARG A 39 -2.14 -4.66 -25.67
C ARG A 39 -2.97 -3.37 -25.68
N GLN A 40 -4.15 -3.39 -26.30
CA GLN A 40 -5.01 -2.22 -26.40
C GLN A 40 -5.59 -1.81 -25.04
N ILE A 41 -6.17 -2.74 -24.29
CA ILE A 41 -6.65 -2.53 -22.91
C ILE A 41 -5.51 -2.00 -22.03
N LYS A 42 -4.33 -2.64 -22.13
CA LYS A 42 -3.14 -2.20 -21.39
C LYS A 42 -2.79 -0.73 -21.67
N CYS A 43 -2.69 -0.35 -22.94
CA CYS A 43 -2.35 1.02 -23.34
C CYS A 43 -3.40 2.03 -22.84
N GLU A 44 -4.68 1.69 -22.96
CA GLU A 44 -5.78 2.54 -22.49
C GLU A 44 -5.73 2.76 -20.98
N ILE A 45 -5.56 1.68 -20.20
CA ILE A 45 -5.44 1.78 -18.73
C ILE A 45 -4.19 2.55 -18.32
N ASP A 46 -3.04 2.32 -18.98
CA ASP A 46 -1.81 3.06 -18.71
C ASP A 46 -1.99 4.57 -18.96
N GLN A 47 -2.70 4.93 -20.04
CA GLN A 47 -2.94 6.31 -20.44
C GLN A 47 -3.93 7.04 -19.51
N GLU A 48 -5.05 6.41 -19.14
CA GLU A 48 -6.11 7.05 -18.37
C GLU A 48 -5.96 6.83 -16.86
N CYS A 49 -5.76 5.58 -16.42
CA CYS A 49 -5.75 5.23 -14.99
C CYS A 49 -4.40 5.52 -14.32
N GLY A 50 -3.30 5.44 -15.06
CA GLY A 50 -1.94 5.78 -14.59
C GLY A 50 -1.86 7.17 -13.94
N PRO A 51 -2.25 8.24 -14.67
CA PRO A 51 -2.28 9.60 -14.13
C PRO A 51 -3.20 9.77 -12.92
N VAL A 52 -4.38 9.14 -12.93
CA VAL A 52 -5.37 9.22 -11.84
C VAL A 52 -4.82 8.60 -10.56
N LEU A 53 -4.33 7.36 -10.63
CA LEU A 53 -3.75 6.66 -9.47
C LEU A 53 -2.54 7.42 -8.93
N ARG A 54 -1.67 7.93 -9.81
CA ARG A 54 -0.52 8.76 -9.42
C ARG A 54 -0.96 10.00 -8.68
N LYS A 55 -1.95 10.75 -9.20
CA LYS A 55 -2.49 11.94 -8.53
C LYS A 55 -3.01 11.59 -7.14
N HIS A 56 -3.71 10.46 -7.01
CA HIS A 56 -4.22 10.02 -5.71
C HIS A 56 -3.10 9.68 -4.73
N ILE A 57 -2.08 8.92 -5.14
CA ILE A 57 -0.93 8.61 -4.28
C ILE A 57 -0.18 9.89 -3.90
N THR A 58 0.00 10.83 -4.82
CA THR A 58 0.62 12.14 -4.54
C THR A 58 -0.20 12.97 -3.54
N LEU A 59 -1.54 12.92 -3.60
CA LEU A 59 -2.39 13.56 -2.60
C LEU A 59 -2.22 12.92 -1.22
N LEU A 60 -2.18 11.59 -1.14
CA LEU A 60 -1.90 10.88 0.11
C LEU A 60 -0.52 11.25 0.66
N GLN A 61 0.49 11.31 -0.19
CA GLN A 61 1.85 11.78 0.15
C GLN A 61 1.83 13.18 0.76
N ASN A 62 1.15 14.12 0.12
CA ASN A 62 1.10 15.51 0.58
C ASN A 62 0.34 15.65 1.90
N ASN A 63 -0.78 14.95 2.04
CA ASN A 63 -1.55 14.91 3.27
C ASN A 63 -0.72 14.36 4.43
N TRP A 64 0.07 13.30 4.22
CA TRP A 64 0.96 12.75 5.23
C TRP A 64 2.14 13.65 5.57
N LYS A 65 2.76 14.30 4.58
CA LYS A 65 3.80 15.29 4.86
C LYS A 65 3.28 16.43 5.74
N ALA A 66 2.03 16.83 5.54
CA ALA A 66 1.36 17.84 6.35
C ALA A 66 1.03 17.34 7.78
N THR A 67 0.52 16.11 7.91
CA THR A 67 0.03 15.59 9.20
C THR A 67 1.12 14.93 10.04
N THR A 68 1.89 14.02 9.46
CA THR A 68 2.80 13.16 10.20
C THR A 68 4.26 13.57 10.04
N ARG A 69 4.77 14.13 8.94
CA ARG A 69 6.24 14.38 8.72
C ARG A 69 7.14 13.14 8.84
N TYR A 70 6.60 11.96 9.16
CA TYR A 70 7.35 10.77 9.56
C TYR A 70 7.29 9.66 8.52
N ALA A 71 6.48 9.81 7.48
CA ALA A 71 6.37 8.86 6.38
C ALA A 71 6.81 9.52 5.08
N ASN A 72 7.75 8.89 4.40
CA ASN A 72 8.16 9.25 3.05
C ASN A 72 7.75 8.14 2.11
N PHE A 73 7.19 8.51 0.98
CA PHE A 73 7.01 7.56 -0.11
C PHE A 73 8.25 7.62 -0.99
N GLY A 74 8.61 6.49 -1.59
CA GLY A 74 9.55 6.49 -2.70
C GLY A 74 9.11 7.49 -3.77
N ALA A 75 10.08 8.16 -4.40
CA ALA A 75 9.79 9.03 -5.53
C ALA A 75 9.01 8.22 -6.58
N LEU A 76 7.93 8.80 -7.12
CA LEU A 76 7.12 8.19 -8.16
C LEU A 76 7.46 8.84 -9.51
N PRO A 77 8.45 8.32 -10.26
CA PRO A 77 8.78 8.83 -11.59
C PRO A 77 7.54 8.92 -12.46
N ALA A 78 7.35 10.06 -13.13
CA ALA A 78 6.19 10.34 -13.97
C ALA A 78 5.97 9.28 -15.07
N THR A 79 7.04 8.60 -15.48
CA THR A 79 7.09 7.57 -16.51
C THR A 79 6.77 6.16 -16.01
N LEU A 80 6.52 5.96 -14.71
CA LEU A 80 6.17 4.62 -14.21
C LEU A 80 4.85 4.14 -14.84
N PRO A 81 4.80 2.91 -15.38
CA PRO A 81 3.58 2.32 -15.92
C PRO A 81 2.57 2.01 -14.80
N TYR A 82 1.29 1.87 -15.15
CA TYR A 82 0.22 1.69 -14.16
C TYR A 82 0.46 0.51 -13.23
N TRP A 83 0.92 -0.63 -13.76
CA TRP A 83 1.21 -1.81 -12.95
C TRP A 83 2.27 -1.56 -11.86
N SER A 84 3.24 -0.68 -12.08
CA SER A 84 4.26 -0.36 -11.08
C SER A 84 3.71 0.48 -9.94
N LEU A 85 2.65 1.26 -10.18
CA LEU A 85 1.97 2.05 -9.15
C LEU A 85 1.20 1.19 -8.15
N GLN A 86 0.98 -0.10 -8.47
CA GLN A 86 0.33 -1.09 -7.59
C GLN A 86 1.25 -1.63 -6.50
N HIS A 87 2.53 -1.24 -6.55
CA HIS A 87 3.54 -1.59 -5.56
C HIS A 87 4.01 -0.32 -4.88
N LEU A 88 3.55 -0.07 -3.65
CA LEU A 88 3.95 1.11 -2.89
C LEU A 88 5.10 0.79 -1.94
N TYR A 89 6.06 1.70 -1.86
CA TYR A 89 7.18 1.64 -0.92
C TYR A 89 7.17 2.88 -0.02
N LEU A 90 7.07 2.64 1.28
CA LEU A 90 6.98 3.63 2.34
C LEU A 90 8.22 3.49 3.21
N THR A 91 8.87 4.61 3.53
CA THR A 91 9.89 4.70 4.56
C THR A 91 9.36 5.48 5.74
N LEU A 92 9.49 4.93 6.93
CA LEU A 92 9.04 5.53 8.18
C LEU A 92 10.25 5.98 8.99
N ASP A 93 10.21 7.23 9.45
CA ASP A 93 11.14 7.78 10.45
C ASP A 93 10.60 7.48 11.86
N PRO A 94 11.23 6.55 12.59
CA PRO A 94 10.75 6.10 13.88
C PRO A 94 10.80 7.19 14.95
N HIS A 95 11.87 8.00 14.99
CA HIS A 95 12.07 9.03 16.05
C HIS A 95 10.95 10.04 16.10
N ALA A 96 10.46 10.33 14.92
CA ALA A 96 9.58 11.42 14.68
C ALA A 96 8.14 10.96 14.99
N TYR A 97 7.79 9.71 14.66
CA TYR A 97 6.48 9.10 14.95
C TYR A 97 6.21 8.85 16.44
N PHE A 98 7.22 8.42 17.20
CA PHE A 98 7.03 8.01 18.61
C PHE A 98 6.68 9.14 19.58
N ARG A 99 7.02 10.39 19.25
CA ARG A 99 6.71 11.54 20.12
C ARG A 99 5.24 11.97 20.08
N ARG A 100 4.44 11.50 19.11
CA ARG A 100 3.03 11.87 18.97
C ARG A 100 2.11 10.64 19.16
N LYS A 101 1.73 10.40 20.42
CA LYS A 101 0.61 9.55 20.90
C LYS A 101 0.04 8.49 19.94
N GLN A 102 0.33 7.24 20.29
CA GLN A 102 -0.09 5.93 19.78
C GLN A 102 -1.59 5.63 19.52
N ARG A 103 -2.58 6.53 19.60
CA ARG A 103 -3.96 6.05 19.82
C ARG A 103 -5.02 6.14 18.73
N ASN A 104 -4.86 6.85 17.62
CA ASN A 104 -5.92 6.90 16.58
C ASN A 104 -5.41 7.39 15.22
N ASP A 105 -4.14 7.12 14.88
CA ASP A 105 -3.64 7.60 13.58
C ASP A 105 -4.12 6.67 12.45
N ASP A 106 -5.35 6.93 12.03
CA ASP A 106 -5.99 6.41 10.82
C ASP A 106 -5.30 6.94 9.55
N GLY A 107 -4.28 7.80 9.70
CA GLY A 107 -3.53 8.38 8.60
C GLY A 107 -3.04 7.32 7.60
N PHE A 108 -2.68 6.12 8.06
CA PHE A 108 -2.20 5.04 7.19
C PHE A 108 -3.29 4.29 6.40
N LEU A 109 -4.54 4.30 6.87
CA LEU A 109 -5.64 3.50 6.30
C LEU A 109 -5.95 3.81 4.83
N PRO A 110 -5.94 5.07 4.37
CA PRO A 110 -6.22 5.39 2.97
C PRO A 110 -5.31 4.66 1.96
N ILE A 111 -4.08 4.29 2.32
CA ILE A 111 -3.22 3.49 1.43
C ILE A 111 -3.74 2.07 1.29
N PHE A 112 -4.20 1.48 2.39
CA PHE A 112 -4.66 0.09 2.38
C PHE A 112 -6.06 -0.06 1.77
N ASN A 113 -6.77 1.05 1.59
CA ASN A 113 -7.99 1.16 0.77
C ASN A 113 -7.68 1.34 -0.72
N LEU A 114 -6.43 1.23 -1.14
CA LEU A 114 -6.08 1.12 -2.55
C LEU A 114 -5.97 -0.37 -2.88
N HIS A 115 -6.57 -0.78 -3.99
CA HIS A 115 -6.46 -2.12 -4.57
C HIS A 115 -5.01 -2.40 -5.02
N LEU A 116 -4.08 -2.60 -4.08
CA LEU A 116 -2.65 -2.72 -4.35
C LEU A 116 -2.21 -4.19 -4.46
N GLU A 117 -1.20 -4.43 -5.27
CA GLU A 117 -0.52 -5.74 -5.29
C GLU A 117 0.39 -5.90 -4.07
N SER A 118 1.03 -4.82 -3.62
CA SER A 118 1.81 -4.85 -2.39
C SER A 118 2.05 -3.47 -1.78
N VAL A 119 2.09 -3.43 -0.45
CA VAL A 119 2.61 -2.30 0.33
C VAL A 119 3.87 -2.74 1.06
N SER A 120 4.97 -2.04 0.82
CA SER A 120 6.25 -2.23 1.49
C SER A 120 6.48 -1.09 2.47
N ILE A 121 6.79 -1.41 3.71
CA ILE A 121 7.04 -0.45 4.79
C ILE A 121 8.43 -0.73 5.34
N ALA A 122 9.33 0.23 5.24
CA ALA A 122 10.68 0.14 5.75
C ALA A 122 10.92 1.17 6.85
N LEU A 123 11.60 0.76 7.91
CA LEU A 123 12.03 1.63 8.97
C LEU A 123 13.38 2.26 8.63
N PHE A 124 13.45 3.59 8.62
CA PHE A 124 14.71 4.30 8.52
C PHE A 124 15.33 4.38 9.92
N VAL A 125 16.35 3.58 10.20
CA VAL A 125 17.11 3.68 11.44
C VAL A 125 18.36 4.52 11.16
N ASP A 126 18.40 5.75 11.66
CA ASP A 126 19.65 6.51 11.67
C ASP A 126 20.64 5.81 12.61
N SER A 127 21.79 5.41 12.08
CA SER A 127 22.86 4.72 12.80
C SER A 127 23.39 5.50 14.01
N LYS A 128 23.09 6.80 14.10
CA LYS A 128 23.56 7.68 15.18
C LYS A 128 22.61 7.78 16.38
N SER A 129 21.41 7.21 16.29
CA SER A 129 20.44 7.35 17.37
C SER A 129 20.63 6.26 18.44
N ASN A 130 20.79 6.68 19.70
CA ASN A 130 20.84 5.77 20.85
C ASN A 130 19.45 5.26 21.29
N ALA A 131 18.39 5.59 20.54
CA ALA A 131 17.06 5.08 20.86
C ALA A 131 16.99 3.57 20.58
N SER A 132 16.27 2.87 21.44
CA SER A 132 15.88 1.47 21.29
C SER A 132 15.00 1.34 20.04
N TRP A 133 15.63 1.15 18.87
CA TRP A 133 14.94 0.81 17.60
C TRP A 133 14.08 -0.46 17.74
N GLU A 134 14.35 -1.26 18.78
CA GLU A 134 13.56 -2.41 19.18
C GLU A 134 12.12 -2.02 19.53
N ASP A 135 11.91 -0.93 20.26
CA ASP A 135 10.57 -0.41 20.58
C ASP A 135 9.89 0.16 19.32
N ASP A 136 10.68 0.76 18.44
CA ASP A 136 10.21 1.36 17.20
C ASP A 136 9.72 0.34 16.17
N GLY A 137 10.50 -0.72 15.97
CA GLY A 137 10.15 -1.86 15.14
C GLY A 137 8.95 -2.63 15.67
N ASN A 138 8.86 -2.79 16.99
CA ASN A 138 7.72 -3.42 17.63
C ASN A 138 6.42 -2.68 17.29
N TRP A 139 6.39 -1.35 17.38
CA TRP A 139 5.15 -0.62 17.16
C TRP A 139 4.62 -0.72 15.74
N ILE A 140 5.44 -0.57 14.68
CA ILE A 140 4.91 -0.68 13.30
C ILE A 140 4.35 -2.08 13.08
N PHE A 141 5.08 -3.09 13.54
CA PHE A 141 4.62 -4.47 13.46
C PHE A 141 3.29 -4.63 14.21
N TYR A 142 3.21 -4.12 15.44
CA TYR A 142 1.97 -4.11 16.23
C TYR A 142 0.85 -3.35 15.56
N TRP A 143 1.11 -2.18 14.96
CA TRP A 143 0.09 -1.38 14.31
C TRP A 143 -0.44 -2.08 13.07
N VAL A 144 0.43 -2.65 12.22
CA VAL A 144 0.00 -3.43 11.04
C VAL A 144 -0.86 -4.61 11.48
N ILE A 145 -0.40 -5.37 12.46
CA ILE A 145 -1.12 -6.52 13.02
C ILE A 145 -2.44 -6.09 13.67
N TYR A 146 -2.44 -4.98 14.41
CA TYR A 146 -3.62 -4.47 15.07
C TYR A 146 -4.66 -3.96 14.07
N GLN A 147 -4.26 -3.33 12.95
CA GLN A 147 -5.21 -2.94 11.91
C GLN A 147 -5.77 -4.15 11.17
N LEU A 148 -4.94 -5.16 10.91
CA LEU A 148 -5.35 -6.46 10.39
C LEU A 148 -6.41 -7.09 11.30
N GLU A 149 -6.14 -7.17 12.61
CA GLU A 149 -7.01 -7.86 13.59
C GLU A 149 -8.27 -7.06 13.95
N ARG A 150 -8.18 -5.74 14.18
CA ARG A 150 -9.27 -4.98 14.80
C ARG A 150 -10.32 -4.50 13.83
N ARG A 151 -9.92 -4.16 12.60
CA ARG A 151 -10.86 -3.52 11.65
C ARG A 151 -11.62 -4.53 10.80
N ASN A 152 -11.28 -5.82 10.87
CA ASN A 152 -11.68 -6.76 9.82
C ASN A 152 -11.44 -6.12 8.43
N ALA A 153 -10.43 -5.24 8.35
CA ALA A 153 -10.33 -4.29 7.27
C ALA A 153 -10.16 -5.15 6.03
N GLU A 154 -11.05 -4.94 5.06
CA GLU A 154 -10.85 -5.42 3.71
C GLU A 154 -9.62 -4.71 3.17
N LEU A 155 -8.44 -5.19 3.58
CA LEU A 155 -7.18 -4.70 3.10
C LEU A 155 -7.16 -5.07 1.63
N GLN A 156 -7.28 -4.06 0.80
CA GLN A 156 -7.30 -4.23 -0.65
C GLN A 156 -5.88 -4.44 -1.19
N ALA A 157 -4.90 -4.59 -0.29
CA ALA A 157 -3.52 -4.93 -0.61
C ALA A 157 -3.30 -6.43 -0.44
N ARG A 158 -2.86 -7.12 -1.50
CA ARG A 158 -2.57 -8.57 -1.43
C ARG A 158 -1.47 -8.90 -0.43
N ARG A 159 -0.45 -8.03 -0.31
CA ARG A 159 0.75 -8.27 0.49
C ARG A 159 1.18 -7.01 1.23
N ILE A 160 1.45 -7.16 2.52
CA ILE A 160 2.10 -6.13 3.33
C ILE A 160 3.47 -6.66 3.75
N MET A 161 4.53 -5.99 3.31
CA MET A 161 5.91 -6.33 3.65
C MET A 161 6.45 -5.28 4.62
N VAL A 162 6.88 -5.72 5.81
CA VAL A 162 7.49 -4.83 6.80
C VAL A 162 8.99 -5.16 6.88
N TYR A 163 9.82 -4.25 6.42
CA TYR A 163 11.28 -4.32 6.52
C TYR A 163 11.70 -3.75 7.87
N LEU A 164 12.09 -4.67 8.74
CA LEU A 164 12.55 -4.36 10.08
C LEU A 164 14.09 -4.29 10.09
N PRO A 165 14.68 -3.43 10.93
CA PRO A 165 16.12 -3.39 11.13
C PRO A 165 16.64 -4.73 11.69
N LYS A 166 17.96 -4.91 11.68
CA LYS A 166 18.61 -6.12 12.19
C LYS A 166 18.19 -6.38 13.64
N ALA A 167 17.42 -7.44 13.85
CA ALA A 167 16.85 -7.78 15.15
C ALA A 167 17.63 -8.87 15.89
N SER A 168 17.55 -8.87 17.23
CA SER A 168 17.99 -10.01 18.02
C SER A 168 17.12 -11.24 17.72
N LYS A 169 17.66 -12.46 17.88
CA LYS A 169 16.90 -13.70 17.68
C LYS A 169 15.62 -13.74 18.51
N LYS A 170 15.68 -13.23 19.76
CA LYS A 170 14.53 -13.14 20.67
C LYS A 170 13.43 -12.26 20.07
N MET A 171 13.79 -11.11 19.53
CA MET A 171 12.84 -10.17 18.92
C MET A 171 12.23 -10.72 17.63
N ALA A 172 13.06 -11.30 16.75
CA ALA A 172 12.56 -11.95 15.54
C ALA A 172 11.54 -13.06 15.86
N MET A 173 11.82 -13.90 16.86
CA MET A 173 10.87 -14.93 17.31
C MET A 173 9.57 -14.35 17.87
N PHE A 174 9.65 -13.20 18.54
CA PHE A 174 8.48 -12.50 19.07
C PHE A 174 7.58 -11.98 17.94
N TRP A 175 8.14 -11.32 16.91
CA TRP A 175 7.38 -10.89 15.74
C TRP A 175 6.75 -12.04 14.97
N VAL A 176 7.48 -13.15 14.78
CA VAL A 176 6.92 -14.34 14.13
C VAL A 176 5.72 -14.89 14.91
N LYS A 177 5.79 -14.92 16.25
CA LYS A 177 4.68 -15.37 17.09
C LYS A 177 3.47 -14.43 17.00
N LEU A 178 3.69 -13.12 16.98
CA LEU A 178 2.63 -12.13 16.81
C LEU A 178 1.98 -12.23 15.43
N GLY A 179 2.78 -12.28 14.36
CA GLY A 179 2.28 -12.41 12.99
C GLY A 179 1.44 -13.66 12.77
N LYS A 180 1.83 -14.79 13.36
CA LYS A 180 1.03 -16.02 13.29
C LYS A 180 -0.35 -15.89 13.94
N ARG A 181 -0.50 -15.10 15.02
CA ARG A 181 -1.81 -14.89 15.67
C ARG A 181 -2.75 -14.09 14.76
N ALA A 182 -2.23 -13.07 14.09
CA ALA A 182 -3.02 -12.23 13.20
C ALA A 182 -3.51 -12.94 11.93
N LEU A 183 -2.76 -13.93 11.45
CA LEU A 183 -3.11 -14.73 10.25
C LEU A 183 -4.04 -15.91 10.55
N CYS A 184 -4.41 -16.15 11.81
CA CYS A 184 -5.33 -17.21 12.22
C CYS A 184 -6.79 -16.76 12.29
N PHE A 185 -7.08 -15.53 11.88
CA PHE A 185 -8.42 -14.94 11.72
C PHE A 185 -8.66 -14.63 10.24
#